data_AF-A0AAD8JAV6-F1
#
_entry.id   AF-A0AAD8JAV6-F1
#
_cell.length_a   1.000
_cell.length_b   1.000
_cell.length_c   1.000
_cell.angle_alpha   90.00
_cell.angle_beta   90.00
_cell.angle_gamma   90.00
#
_symmetry.space_group_name_H-M   'P 1'
#
loop_
_entity.id
_entity.type
_entity.pdbx_description
1 polymer ?
#
loop_
_entity_poly.entity_id
_entity_poly.type
_entity_poly.pdbx_seq_one_letter_code
_entity_poly.pdbx_strand_id
1 'polypeptide(L)'
;MVTLLERQTKVIEIVSAHGVVFALLESGICAAFSRDKNQRICFLNLSRDEVIRTIFYNKYNDSIITVSVFGSENFSSLKCRTTRIQYIQRGQPDAGFLLFESESIKWPSYVEFNDLNAKLLTYSAQDRIYKVFELRNYNILYSILF
;
A
#
# COMPACT_ATOMS: atom_id res chain seq x y z
N MET A 1 2.56 27.82 -1.38
CA MET A 1 2.46 26.46 -0.81
C MET A 1 3.28 25.54 -1.69
N VAL A 2 4.44 25.09 -1.21
CA VAL A 2 5.27 24.09 -1.91
C VAL A 2 4.47 22.78 -1.91
N THR A 3 4.31 22.17 -3.08
CA THR A 3 3.57 20.91 -3.18
C THR A 3 4.34 19.81 -2.44
N LEU A 4 3.64 18.90 -1.74
CA LEU A 4 4.28 17.81 -0.98
C LEU A 4 5.28 17.00 -1.82
N LEU A 5 5.05 17.00 -3.14
CA LEU A 5 5.85 16.36 -4.20
C LEU A 5 7.28 16.91 -4.36
N GLU A 6 7.58 18.13 -3.89
CA GLU A 6 8.86 18.82 -4.16
C GLU A 6 9.89 18.69 -3.03
N ARG A 7 9.54 18.03 -1.91
CA ARG A 7 10.44 17.90 -0.75
C ARG A 7 11.22 16.59 -0.85
N GLN A 8 12.52 16.68 -1.19
CA GLN A 8 13.44 15.55 -1.06
C GLN A 8 13.56 15.17 0.42
N THR A 9 13.01 14.02 0.78
CA THR A 9 13.11 13.44 2.12
C THR A 9 13.80 12.09 2.05
N LYS A 10 14.15 11.52 3.20
CA LYS A 10 14.90 10.26 3.26
C LYS A 10 14.05 9.10 2.72
N VAL A 11 14.71 8.13 2.09
CA VAL A 11 14.09 6.83 1.79
C VAL A 11 13.89 6.09 3.11
N ILE A 12 12.67 5.63 3.37
CA ILE A 12 12.31 4.89 4.59
C ILE A 12 12.02 3.42 4.32
N GLU A 13 11.69 3.05 3.08
CA GLU A 13 11.40 1.68 2.69
C GLU A 13 11.80 1.45 1.23
N ILE A 14 12.42 0.30 0.96
CA ILE A 14 12.75 -0.17 -0.39
C ILE A 14 12.25 -1.59 -0.56
N VAL A 15 11.53 -1.82 -1.64
CA VAL A 15 11.07 -3.15 -2.07
C VAL A 15 11.55 -3.39 -3.49
N SER A 16 11.97 -4.61 -3.82
CA SER A 16 12.32 -4.97 -5.21
C SER A 16 11.66 -6.27 -5.61
N ALA A 17 11.05 -6.27 -6.80
CA ALA A 17 10.41 -7.43 -7.40
C ALA A 17 10.37 -7.28 -8.92
N HIS A 18 10.58 -8.39 -9.65
CA HIS A 18 10.46 -8.47 -11.11
C HIS A 18 11.16 -7.34 -11.88
N GLY A 19 12.41 -7.04 -11.53
CA GLY A 19 13.21 -6.01 -12.19
C GLY A 19 12.77 -4.57 -11.91
N VAL A 20 11.85 -4.36 -10.95
CA VAL A 20 11.41 -3.05 -10.48
C VAL A 20 11.92 -2.83 -9.05
N VAL A 21 12.38 -1.61 -8.78
CA VAL A 21 12.72 -1.13 -7.43
C VAL A 21 11.70 -0.08 -7.04
N PHE A 22 11.09 -0.24 -5.87
CA PHE A 22 10.15 0.67 -5.27
C PHE A 22 10.84 1.37 -4.11
N ALA A 23 10.81 2.70 -4.09
CA ALA A 23 11.35 3.49 -2.99
C ALA A 23 10.26 4.39 -2.43
N LEU A 24 10.02 4.27 -1.12
CA LEU A 24 9.12 5.11 -0.36
C LEU A 24 9.94 6.16 0.41
N LEU A 25 9.58 7.42 0.23
CA LEU A 25 10.16 8.54 0.96
C LEU A 25 9.38 8.82 2.25
N GLU A 26 10.03 9.42 3.25
CA GLU A 26 9.40 9.88 4.50
C GLU A 26 8.23 10.85 4.26
N SER A 27 8.26 11.61 3.16
CA SER A 27 7.13 12.46 2.72
C SER A 27 5.91 11.68 2.27
N GLY A 28 6.00 10.36 2.12
CA GLY A 28 4.97 9.46 1.62
C GLY A 28 4.82 9.41 0.11
N ILE A 29 5.78 9.97 -0.63
CA ILE A 29 5.91 9.77 -2.08
C ILE A 29 6.55 8.41 -2.32
N CYS A 30 5.93 7.59 -3.13
CA CYS A 30 6.49 6.31 -3.57
C CYS A 30 6.75 6.33 -5.08
N ALA A 31 7.94 5.93 -5.49
CA ALA A 31 8.34 5.86 -6.89
C ALA A 31 8.82 4.45 -7.26
N ALA A 32 8.47 4.01 -8.47
CA ALA A 32 8.97 2.80 -9.09
C ALA A 32 10.08 3.13 -10.09
N PHE A 33 11.14 2.31 -10.11
CA PHE A 33 12.30 2.46 -10.98
C PHE A 33 12.57 1.15 -11.70
N SER A 34 12.92 1.22 -12.98
CA SER A 34 13.42 0.07 -13.74
C SER A 34 14.86 -0.20 -13.32
N ARG A 35 15.15 -1.43 -12.90
CA ARG A 35 16.50 -1.86 -12.55
C ARG A 35 17.43 -1.90 -13.76
N ASP A 36 16.90 -2.21 -14.93
CA ASP A 36 17.71 -2.32 -16.15
C ASP A 36 18.04 -0.95 -16.73
N LYS A 37 17.07 -0.02 -16.72
CA LYS A 37 17.23 1.31 -17.31
C LYS A 37 17.73 2.37 -16.32
N ASN A 38 17.74 2.06 -15.02
CA ASN A 38 18.00 3.03 -13.94
C ASN A 38 17.18 4.32 -14.05
N GLN A 39 15.94 4.19 -14.54
CA GLN A 39 15.02 5.31 -14.75
C GLN A 39 13.73 5.08 -13.97
N ARG A 40 13.16 6.18 -13.48
CA ARG A 40 11.84 6.17 -12.83
C ARG A 40 10.78 5.78 -13.87
N ILE A 41 9.97 4.79 -13.53
CA ILE A 41 8.83 4.35 -14.34
C ILE A 41 7.64 5.26 -14.04
N CYS A 42 7.20 5.32 -12.79
CA CYS A 42 6.08 6.14 -12.35
C CYS A 42 6.16 6.46 -10.85
N PHE A 43 5.29 7.36 -10.39
CA PHE A 43 4.93 7.43 -8.97
C PHE A 43 3.78 6.45 -8.70
N LEU A 44 3.69 5.92 -7.47
CA LEU A 44 2.57 5.07 -7.06
C LEU A 44 1.43 5.88 -6.47
N ASN A 45 1.66 7.10 -5.98
CA ASN A 45 0.62 8.01 -5.49
C ASN A 45 -0.33 8.39 -6.64
N LEU A 46 -1.64 8.38 -6.37
CA LEU A 46 -2.71 8.68 -7.33
C LEU A 46 -3.27 10.09 -7.16
N SER A 47 -3.10 10.71 -5.99
CA SER A 47 -3.51 12.10 -5.72
C SER A 47 -2.42 12.88 -5.00
N ARG A 48 -2.57 14.21 -4.97
CA ARG A 48 -1.61 15.12 -4.31
C ARG A 48 -1.68 15.09 -2.78
N ASP A 49 -2.81 14.66 -2.24
CA ASP A 49 -3.06 14.55 -0.81
C ASP A 49 -2.92 13.12 -0.26
N GLU A 50 -2.62 12.15 -1.14
CA GLU A 50 -2.29 10.78 -0.75
C GLU A 50 -0.87 10.72 -0.19
N VAL A 51 -0.75 10.14 1.01
CA VAL A 51 0.51 9.91 1.68
C VAL A 51 0.66 8.41 1.97
N ILE A 52 1.55 7.75 1.23
CA ILE A 52 1.83 6.32 1.42
C ILE A 52 2.67 6.15 2.70
N ARG A 53 2.28 5.21 3.55
CA ARG A 53 2.90 4.92 4.85
C ARG A 53 3.80 3.71 4.81
N THR A 54 3.44 2.71 4.00
CA THR A 54 4.24 1.51 3.78
C THR A 54 3.88 0.87 2.45
N ILE A 55 4.80 0.09 1.91
CA ILE A 55 4.64 -0.73 0.71
C ILE A 55 4.94 -2.20 1.01
N PHE A 56 4.16 -3.11 0.46
CA PHE A 56 4.35 -4.54 0.67
C PHE A 56 4.33 -5.30 -0.66
N TYR A 57 5.30 -6.17 -0.88
CA TYR A 57 5.30 -7.05 -2.05
C TYR A 57 4.51 -8.34 -1.77
N ASN A 58 3.36 -8.48 -2.43
CA ASN A 58 2.59 -9.70 -2.41
C ASN A 58 3.07 -10.66 -3.52
N LYS A 59 3.96 -11.58 -3.15
CA LYS A 59 4.50 -12.63 -4.03
C LYS A 59 3.46 -13.61 -4.57
N TYR A 60 2.26 -13.66 -4.00
CA TYR A 60 1.22 -14.62 -4.41
C TYR A 60 0.41 -14.16 -5.62
N ASN A 61 0.42 -12.87 -5.94
CA ASN A 61 -0.29 -12.31 -7.10
C ASN A 61 0.52 -11.24 -7.83
N ASP A 62 1.84 -11.24 -7.62
CA ASP A 62 2.81 -10.34 -8.24
C ASP A 62 2.38 -8.87 -8.17
N SER A 63 2.00 -8.41 -6.99
CA SER A 63 1.50 -7.06 -6.77
C SER A 63 2.26 -6.32 -5.67
N ILE A 64 2.27 -5.00 -5.77
CA ILE A 64 2.60 -4.12 -4.65
C ILE A 64 1.31 -3.68 -4.00
N ILE A 65 1.25 -3.84 -2.69
CA ILE A 65 0.22 -3.27 -1.84
C ILE A 65 0.76 -1.97 -1.27
N THR A 66 0.05 -0.87 -1.47
CA THR A 66 0.32 0.41 -0.80
C THR A 66 -0.69 0.61 0.31
N VAL A 67 -0.23 0.98 1.50
CA VAL A 67 -1.09 1.49 2.58
C VAL A 67 -0.91 2.99 2.66
N SER A 68 -1.97 3.75 2.42
CA SER A 68 -1.95 5.20 2.38
C SER A 68 -2.99 5.83 3.30
N VAL A 69 -2.78 7.11 3.58
CA VAL A 69 -3.74 7.99 4.25
C VAL A 69 -3.91 9.25 3.41
N PHE A 70 -5.06 9.90 3.52
CA PHE A 70 -5.41 11.06 2.68
C PHE A 70 -5.58 12.32 3.53
N GLY A 71 -5.06 13.44 3.03
CA GLY A 71 -5.22 14.75 3.67
C GLY A 71 -6.69 15.16 3.75
N SER A 72 -7.49 14.85 2.72
CA SER A 72 -8.94 15.09 2.72
C SER A 72 -9.70 14.35 3.84
N GLU A 73 -9.14 13.25 4.36
CA GLU A 73 -9.70 12.44 5.44
C GLU A 73 -8.96 12.67 6.78
N ASN A 74 -8.29 13.82 6.94
CA ASN A 74 -7.49 14.19 8.12
C ASN A 74 -6.41 13.15 8.47
N PHE A 75 -5.91 12.42 7.48
CA PHE A 75 -4.95 11.32 7.64
C PHE A 75 -5.41 10.20 8.60
N SER A 76 -6.72 10.07 8.85
CA SER A 76 -7.26 9.22 9.91
C SER A 76 -7.63 7.80 9.47
N SER A 77 -7.80 7.59 8.16
CA SER A 77 -8.27 6.33 7.58
C SER A 77 -7.18 5.72 6.71
N LEU A 78 -6.84 4.45 6.98
CA LEU A 78 -5.94 3.67 6.15
C LEU A 78 -6.69 3.16 4.92
N LYS A 79 -6.11 3.38 3.74
CA LYS A 79 -6.57 2.81 2.47
C LYS A 79 -5.51 1.85 1.96
N CYS A 80 -5.93 0.63 1.68
CA CYS A 80 -5.06 -0.37 1.07
C CYS A 80 -5.38 -0.46 -0.42
N ARG A 81 -4.36 -0.47 -1.27
CA ARG A 81 -4.52 -0.69 -2.71
C ARG A 81 -3.51 -1.70 -3.18
N THR A 82 -3.94 -2.66 -3.99
CA THR A 82 -3.05 -3.61 -4.67
C THR A 82 -2.94 -3.23 -6.14
N THR A 83 -1.71 -3.13 -6.65
CA THR A 83 -1.43 -2.90 -8.07
C THR A 83 -0.47 -3.97 -8.56
N ARG A 84 -0.86 -4.74 -9.59
CA ARG A 84 0.04 -5.74 -10.20
C ARG A 84 1.28 -5.07 -10.77
N ILE A 85 2.44 -5.71 -10.59
CA ILE A 85 3.73 -5.19 -11.06
C ILE A 85 3.73 -4.97 -12.58
N GLN A 86 3.03 -5.82 -13.35
CA GLN A 86 2.87 -5.64 -14.80
C GLN A 86 2.24 -4.28 -15.18
N TYR A 87 1.32 -3.74 -14.36
CA TYR A 87 0.71 -2.44 -14.61
C TYR A 87 1.66 -1.31 -14.25
N ILE A 88 2.38 -1.46 -13.13
CA ILE A 88 3.41 -0.52 -12.71
C ILE A 88 4.51 -0.41 -13.77
N GLN A 89 4.98 -1.53 -14.33
CA GLN A 89 5.98 -1.54 -15.41
C GLN A 89 5.53 -0.78 -16.66
N ARG A 90 4.22 -0.69 -16.90
CA ARG A 90 3.60 0.08 -17.99
C ARG A 90 3.31 1.54 -17.61
N GLY A 91 3.66 1.96 -16.40
CA GLY A 91 3.37 3.31 -15.89
C GLY A 91 1.90 3.52 -15.52
N GLN A 92 1.18 2.46 -15.18
CA GLN A 92 -0.26 2.47 -14.86
C GLN A 92 -0.49 2.15 -13.37
N PRO A 93 -0.09 3.03 -12.43
CA PRO A 93 -0.27 2.78 -11.00
C PRO A 93 -1.75 2.75 -10.57
N ASP A 94 -2.62 3.41 -11.33
CA ASP A 94 -4.06 3.57 -11.15
C ASP A 94 -4.87 2.34 -11.59
N ALA A 95 -4.29 1.41 -12.35
CA ALA A 95 -4.92 0.15 -12.74
C ALA A 95 -5.03 -0.88 -11.60
N GLY A 96 -4.69 -0.49 -10.37
CA GLY A 96 -4.92 -1.29 -9.16
C GLY A 96 -6.37 -1.24 -8.67
N PHE A 97 -6.64 -1.93 -7.57
CA PHE A 97 -7.94 -1.87 -6.90
C PHE A 97 -7.78 -1.75 -5.39
N LEU A 98 -8.78 -1.16 -4.74
CA LEU A 98 -8.79 -1.00 -3.29
C LEU A 98 -9.03 -2.36 -2.62
N LEU A 99 -8.32 -2.57 -1.52
CA LEU A 99 -8.57 -3.68 -0.61
C LEU A 99 -9.37 -3.17 0.58
N PHE A 100 -10.27 -4.01 1.08
CA PHE A 100 -11.02 -3.75 2.31
C PHE A 100 -11.90 -2.50 2.25
N GLU A 101 -12.52 -2.22 1.11
CA GLU A 101 -13.44 -1.08 0.96
C GLU A 101 -14.62 -1.13 1.95
N SER A 102 -15.02 -2.33 2.36
CA SER A 102 -16.02 -2.56 3.39
C SER A 102 -15.51 -2.39 4.82
N GLU A 103 -14.20 -2.27 5.03
CA GLU A 103 -13.58 -2.17 6.35
C GLU A 103 -13.25 -0.71 6.70
N SER A 104 -13.67 -0.27 7.87
CA SER A 104 -13.32 1.05 8.40
C SER A 104 -12.02 0.97 9.20
N ILE A 105 -10.87 1.04 8.53
CA ILE A 105 -9.55 0.98 9.18
C ILE A 105 -9.11 2.39 9.61
N LYS A 106 -9.77 2.94 10.64
CA LYS A 106 -9.45 4.26 11.22
C LYS A 106 -8.63 4.15 12.49
N TRP A 107 -7.64 5.02 12.67
CA TRP A 107 -6.83 5.04 13.90
C TRP A 107 -7.73 4.94 15.16
N PRO A 108 -7.44 4.05 16.13
CA PRO A 108 -6.23 3.23 16.30
C PRO A 108 -6.29 1.82 15.65
N SER A 109 -7.18 1.60 14.67
CA SER A 109 -7.21 0.40 13.82
C SER A 109 -5.93 0.21 13.01
N TYR A 110 -5.61 -1.02 12.62
CA TYR A 110 -4.40 -1.32 11.84
C TYR A 110 -4.59 -2.48 10.86
N VAL A 111 -3.61 -2.61 9.95
CA VAL A 111 -3.49 -3.72 9.00
C VAL A 111 -2.09 -4.31 9.10
N GLU A 112 -1.98 -5.63 9.00
CA GLU A 112 -0.70 -6.35 9.00
C GLU A 112 -0.70 -7.39 7.87
N PHE A 113 0.40 -7.48 7.13
CA PHE A 113 0.59 -8.44 6.04
C PHE A 113 1.67 -9.45 6.43
N ASN A 114 1.36 -10.73 6.32
CA ASN A 114 2.29 -11.81 6.66
C ASN A 114 2.53 -12.72 5.44
N ASP A 115 3.72 -12.62 4.86
CA ASP A 115 4.09 -13.34 3.66
C ASP A 115 4.48 -14.82 3.93
N LEU A 116 4.81 -15.17 5.18
CA LEU A 116 5.20 -16.51 5.60
C LEU A 116 4.01 -17.46 5.64
N ASN A 117 2.87 -17.01 6.17
CA ASN A 117 1.65 -17.84 6.27
C ASN A 117 0.56 -17.46 5.25
N ALA A 118 0.84 -16.53 4.35
CA ALA A 118 -0.09 -16.00 3.37
C ALA A 118 -1.39 -15.45 4.00
N LYS A 119 -1.26 -14.78 5.15
CA LYS A 119 -2.39 -14.14 5.83
C LYS A 119 -2.21 -12.64 5.88
N LEU A 120 -3.34 -11.95 5.93
CA LEU A 120 -3.37 -10.57 6.37
C LEU A 120 -4.39 -10.41 7.48
N LEU A 121 -4.14 -9.44 8.35
CA LEU A 121 -4.94 -9.13 9.51
C LEU A 121 -5.40 -7.68 9.41
N THR A 122 -6.68 -7.44 9.66
CA THR A 122 -7.17 -6.10 10.02
C THR A 122 -7.70 -6.13 11.44
N TYR A 123 -7.55 -5.02 12.14
CA TYR A 123 -8.20 -4.78 13.44
C TYR A 123 -9.04 -3.52 13.34
N SER A 124 -10.34 -3.61 13.65
CA SER A 124 -11.24 -2.46 13.81
C SER A 124 -11.34 -2.08 15.28
N ALA A 125 -10.83 -0.90 15.66
CA ALA A 125 -10.93 -0.40 17.02
C ALA A 125 -12.38 -0.03 17.41
N GLN A 126 -13.19 0.35 16.43
CA GLN A 126 -14.60 0.69 16.63
C GLN A 126 -15.42 -0.56 16.97
N ASP A 127 -15.22 -1.63 16.22
CA ASP A 127 -16.00 -2.87 16.35
C ASP A 127 -15.34 -3.90 17.27
N ARG A 128 -14.10 -3.65 17.69
CA ARG A 128 -13.24 -4.56 18.48
C ARG A 128 -13.13 -5.95 17.84
N ILE A 129 -13.03 -5.96 16.51
CA ILE A 129 -12.96 -7.18 15.70
C ILE A 129 -11.62 -7.24 14.99
N TYR A 130 -11.03 -8.42 15.04
CA TYR A 130 -9.98 -8.82 14.12
C TYR A 130 -10.57 -9.60 12.96
N LYS A 131 -10.16 -9.31 11.73
CA LYS A 131 -10.48 -10.13 10.56
C LYS A 131 -9.21 -10.65 9.93
N VAL A 132 -9.20 -11.96 9.67
CA VAL A 132 -8.09 -12.63 8.98
C VAL A 132 -8.52 -12.94 7.56
N PHE A 133 -7.67 -12.61 6.60
CA PHE A 133 -7.90 -12.81 5.18
C PHE A 133 -6.77 -13.66 4.58
N GLU A 134 -7.09 -14.36 3.50
CA GLU A 134 -6.10 -15.06 2.68
C GLU A 134 -5.40 -14.07 1.74
N LEU A 135 -4.08 -14.00 1.78
CA LEU A 135 -3.30 -13.01 1.01
C LEU A 135 -3.34 -13.25 -0.52
N ARG A 136 -3.69 -14.48 -0.94
CA ARG A 136 -3.74 -14.88 -2.36
C ARG A 136 -4.92 -14.28 -3.11
N ASN A 137 -6.09 -14.24 -2.47
CA ASN A 137 -7.36 -13.84 -3.07
C ASN A 137 -8.14 -12.79 -2.26
N TYR A 138 -7.61 -12.40 -1.09
CA TYR A 138 -8.20 -11.43 -0.17
C TYR A 138 -9.57 -11.84 0.40
N ASN A 139 -9.92 -13.13 0.35
CA ASN A 139 -11.12 -13.63 0.98
C ASN A 139 -10.97 -13.63 2.50
N ILE A 140 -12.03 -13.23 3.21
CA ILE A 140 -12.11 -13.39 4.67
C ILE A 140 -12.10 -14.88 5.00
N LEU A 141 -11.26 -15.27 5.96
CA LEU A 141 -11.20 -16.62 6.49
C LEU A 141 -12.01 -16.73 7.77
N TYR A 142 -11.81 -15.81 8.72
CA TYR A 142 -12.54 -15.77 9.98
C TYR A 142 -12.40 -14.41 10.67
N SER A 143 -13.28 -14.17 11.64
CA SER A 143 -13.29 -12.99 12.50
C SER A 143 -13.14 -13.41 13.97
N ILE A 144 -12.42 -12.62 14.76
CA ILE A 144 -12.22 -12.83 16.20
C ILE A 144 -12.71 -11.59 16.95
N LEU A 145 -13.60 -11.80 17.92
CA LEU A 145 -14.12 -10.79 18.84
C LEU A 145 -13.35 -10.83 20.16
N PHE A 146 -13.04 -9.66 20.71
CA PHE A 146 -12.46 -9.50 22.06
C PHE A 146 -13.33 -8.59 22.93
#